data_AF-A0A515A6B9-F1
#
_entry.id   AF-A0A515A6B9-F1
#
_cell.length_a   1.000
_cell.length_b   1.000
_cell.length_c   1.000
_cell.angle_alpha   90.00
_cell.angle_beta   90.00
_cell.angle_gamma   90.00
#
_symmetry.space_group_name_H-M   'P 1'
#
loop_
_entity.id
_entity.type
_entity.pdbx_description
1 polymer ?
#
loop_
_entity_poly.entity_id
_entity_poly.type
_entity_poly.pdbx_seq_one_letter_code
_entity_poly.pdbx_strand_id
1 'polypeptide(L)'
;MPNYLLINPSMASRRQLAHYLQRTGWLNVGQTGAFTEDMLTAIQTTKHALVFLRLANPDDHVPGPFLDALRTHPAVIITSPYPQHLFNHLNLNPFDFLTEPYSFERFAVCMDAYVSRYG
;
A
#
# COMPACT_ATOMS: atom_id res chain seq x y z
N MET A 1 -9.65 -15.47 1.04
CA MET A 1 -8.21 -15.17 1.13
C MET A 1 -8.01 -13.70 0.77
N PRO A 2 -7.20 -12.91 1.50
CA PRO A 2 -7.12 -11.46 1.30
C PRO A 2 -6.31 -11.08 0.05
N ASN A 3 -6.97 -10.40 -0.91
CA ASN A 3 -6.30 -9.83 -2.08
C ASN A 3 -5.52 -8.56 -1.68
N TYR A 4 -4.45 -8.23 -2.42
CA TYR A 4 -3.75 -6.95 -2.25
C TYR A 4 -3.64 -6.18 -3.56
N LEU A 5 -3.53 -4.86 -3.45
CA LEU A 5 -3.33 -3.94 -4.58
C LEU A 5 -1.97 -3.25 -4.42
N LEU A 6 -1.15 -3.20 -5.48
CA LEU A 6 0.10 -2.44 -5.53
C LEU A 6 -0.04 -1.28 -6.52
N ILE A 7 0.02 -0.05 -6.01
CA ILE A 7 -0.15 1.16 -6.81
C ILE A 7 1.20 1.87 -6.95
N ASN A 8 1.59 2.14 -8.20
CA ASN A 8 2.86 2.77 -8.59
C ASN A 8 4.14 2.14 -8.00
N PRO A 9 4.24 0.79 -7.85
CA PRO A 9 5.46 0.22 -7.29
C PRO A 9 6.64 0.43 -8.24
N SER A 10 7.82 0.69 -7.68
CA SER A 10 9.06 0.55 -8.45
C SER A 10 9.37 -0.94 -8.68
N MET A 11 10.25 -1.26 -9.62
CA MET A 11 10.73 -2.64 -9.80
C MET A 11 11.35 -3.19 -8.51
N ALA A 12 12.08 -2.37 -7.76
CA ALA A 12 12.71 -2.76 -6.51
C ALA A 12 11.68 -3.02 -5.41
N SER A 13 10.75 -2.08 -5.20
CA SER A 13 9.68 -2.20 -4.20
C SER A 13 8.80 -3.41 -4.48
N ARG A 14 8.46 -3.65 -5.76
CA ARG A 14 7.68 -4.84 -6.15
C ARG A 14 8.40 -6.14 -5.81
N ARG A 15 9.70 -6.24 -6.13
CA ARG A 15 10.51 -7.42 -5.82
C ARG A 15 10.64 -7.66 -4.32
N GLN A 16 10.90 -6.59 -3.56
CA GLN A 16 10.99 -6.64 -2.11
C GLN A 16 9.68 -7.09 -1.47
N LEU A 17 8.56 -6.45 -1.84
CA LEU A 17 7.23 -6.82 -1.35
C LEU A 17 6.87 -8.26 -1.71
N ALA A 18 7.10 -8.68 -2.95
CA ALA A 18 6.85 -10.06 -3.36
C ALA A 18 7.65 -11.07 -2.51
N HIS A 19 8.93 -10.81 -2.28
CA HIS A 19 9.77 -11.64 -1.43
C HIS A 19 9.28 -11.66 0.03
N TYR A 20 8.85 -10.53 0.57
CA TYR A 20 8.37 -10.45 1.96
C TYR A 20 6.99 -11.11 2.14
N LEU A 21 6.06 -10.90 1.21
CA LEU A 21 4.74 -11.55 1.19
C LEU A 21 4.85 -13.07 1.05
N GLN A 22 5.81 -13.56 0.25
CA GLN A 22 6.08 -14.99 0.16
C GLN A 22 6.53 -15.57 1.52
N ARG A 23 7.38 -14.84 2.25
CA ARG A 23 7.87 -15.27 3.57
C ARG A 23 6.79 -15.27 4.65
N THR A 24 5.74 -14.46 4.52
CA THR A 24 4.60 -14.47 5.45
C THR A 24 3.55 -15.52 5.10
N GLY A 25 3.73 -16.29 4.02
CA GLY A 25 2.72 -17.26 3.55
C GLY A 25 1.50 -16.62 2.88
N TRP A 26 1.57 -15.32 2.58
CA TRP A 26 0.52 -14.59 1.88
C TRP A 26 0.60 -14.89 0.37
N LEU A 27 -0.05 -15.98 -0.04
CA LEU A 27 0.04 -16.56 -1.38
C LEU A 27 -1.05 -16.06 -2.36
N ASN A 28 -1.46 -14.79 -2.29
CA ASN A 28 -2.53 -14.27 -3.13
C ASN A 28 -2.02 -13.49 -4.35
N VAL A 29 -2.81 -13.53 -5.42
CA VAL A 29 -2.58 -12.72 -6.62
C VAL A 29 -2.98 -11.29 -6.31
N GLY A 30 -1.99 -10.40 -6.27
CA GLY A 30 -2.25 -8.97 -6.16
C GLY A 30 -2.35 -8.31 -7.52
N GLN A 31 -3.27 -7.36 -7.67
CA GLN A 31 -3.31 -6.48 -8.84
C GLN A 31 -2.22 -5.41 -8.67
N THR A 32 -1.46 -5.15 -9.73
CA THR A 32 -0.41 -4.12 -9.73
C THR A 32 -0.62 -3.18 -10.89
N GLY A 33 -0.45 -1.88 -10.68
CA GLY A 33 -0.63 -0.92 -11.75
C GLY A 33 -0.40 0.52 -11.31
N ALA A 34 -0.69 1.42 -12.25
CA ALA A 34 -0.73 2.85 -11.99
C ALA A 34 -2.14 3.30 -11.59
N PHE A 35 -2.37 4.61 -11.55
CA PHE A 35 -3.69 5.20 -11.36
C PHE A 35 -4.55 5.04 -12.63
N THR A 36 -5.21 3.89 -12.79
CA THR A 36 -6.17 3.59 -13.87
C THR A 36 -7.59 3.44 -13.36
N GLU A 37 -8.60 3.57 -14.21
CA GLU A 37 -10.01 3.37 -13.82
C GLU A 37 -10.26 1.98 -13.21
N ASP A 38 -9.63 0.94 -13.75
CA ASP A 38 -9.70 -0.42 -13.20
C ASP A 38 -9.12 -0.52 -11.79
N MET A 39 -8.01 0.17 -11.52
CA MET A 39 -7.41 0.20 -10.18
C MET A 39 -8.30 0.99 -9.21
N LEU A 40 -8.88 2.10 -9.65
CA LEU A 40 -9.82 2.88 -8.83
C LEU A 40 -11.04 2.03 -8.44
N THR A 41 -11.62 1.34 -9.42
CA THR A 41 -12.74 0.42 -9.21
C THR A 41 -12.36 -0.71 -8.25
N ALA A 42 -11.14 -1.26 -8.38
CA ALA A 42 -10.66 -2.28 -7.46
C ALA A 42 -10.60 -1.78 -6.01
N ILE A 43 -10.05 -0.59 -5.76
CA ILE A 43 -9.99 0.01 -4.41
C ILE A 43 -11.40 0.19 -3.84
N GLN A 44 -12.32 0.75 -4.62
CA GLN A 44 -13.68 1.07 -4.17
C GLN A 44 -14.54 -0.16 -3.89
N THR A 45 -14.32 -1.25 -4.63
CA THR A 45 -15.15 -2.47 -4.52
C THR A 45 -14.59 -3.49 -3.52
N THR A 46 -13.29 -3.45 -3.23
CA THR A 46 -12.63 -4.45 -2.37
C THR A 46 -12.38 -3.94 -0.96
N LYS A 47 -13.45 -3.82 -0.16
CA LYS A 47 -13.44 -3.24 1.19
C LYS A 47 -12.36 -3.76 2.16
N HIS A 48 -11.84 -4.98 1.96
CA HIS A 48 -10.81 -5.61 2.80
C HIS A 48 -9.54 -6.00 2.04
N ALA A 49 -9.30 -5.41 0.87
CA ALA A 49 -8.02 -5.58 0.20
C ALA A 49 -6.94 -4.74 0.88
N LEU A 50 -5.76 -5.32 1.07
CA LEU A 50 -4.59 -4.58 1.52
C LEU A 50 -4.05 -3.74 0.36
N VAL A 51 -3.93 -2.42 0.53
CA VAL A 51 -3.45 -1.53 -0.53
C VAL A 51 -2.05 -1.04 -0.17
N PHE A 52 -1.07 -1.35 -1.01
CA PHE A 52 0.25 -0.71 -0.95
C PHE A 52 0.30 0.42 -1.97
N LEU A 53 0.32 1.66 -1.49
CA LEU A 53 0.55 2.84 -2.30
C LEU A 53 2.02 3.23 -2.20
N ARG A 54 2.73 3.26 -3.32
CA ARG A 54 4.09 3.80 -3.36
C ARG A 54 4.08 5.27 -3.78
N LEU A 55 4.70 6.12 -2.96
CA LEU A 55 4.97 7.52 -3.26
C LEU A 55 6.48 7.69 -3.44
N ALA A 56 6.90 7.95 -4.68
CA ALA A 56 8.29 8.08 -5.06
C ALA A 56 8.91 9.41 -4.62
N ASN A 57 8.09 10.48 -4.57
CA ASN A 57 8.52 11.85 -4.26
C ASN A 57 7.44 12.58 -3.45
N PRO A 58 7.79 13.45 -2.48
CA PRO A 58 6.86 14.35 -1.81
C PRO A 58 5.95 15.15 -2.76
N ASP A 59 6.44 15.49 -3.96
CA ASP A 59 5.69 16.26 -4.95
C ASP A 59 4.78 15.38 -5.84
N ASP A 60 4.70 14.07 -5.58
CA ASP A 60 3.87 13.15 -6.36
C ASP A 60 2.38 13.52 -6.27
N HIS A 61 1.77 13.71 -7.42
CA HIS A 61 0.34 13.97 -7.51
C HIS A 61 -0.45 12.67 -7.47
N VAL A 62 -1.28 12.48 -6.43
CA VAL A 62 -2.30 11.42 -6.40
C VAL A 62 -3.61 12.00 -6.97
N PRO A 63 -4.20 11.39 -8.02
CA PRO A 63 -5.44 11.91 -8.59
C PRO A 63 -6.57 12.01 -7.57
N GLY A 64 -7.38 13.07 -7.64
CA GLY A 64 -8.46 13.35 -6.68
C GLY A 64 -9.38 12.15 -6.38
N PRO A 65 -9.92 11.45 -7.40
CA PRO A 65 -10.76 10.26 -7.16
C PRO A 65 -10.04 9.14 -6.39
N PHE A 66 -8.73 8.98 -6.61
CA PHE A 66 -7.92 8.03 -5.85
C PHE A 66 -7.69 8.50 -4.42
N LEU A 67 -7.41 9.78 -4.20
CA LEU A 67 -7.29 10.33 -2.84
C LEU A 67 -8.56 10.08 -2.04
N ASP A 68 -9.73 10.33 -2.63
CA ASP A 68 -11.01 10.15 -1.94
C ASP A 68 -11.25 8.67 -1.59
N ALA A 69 -10.96 7.76 -2.53
CA ALA A 69 -11.05 6.32 -2.28
C ALA A 69 -10.05 5.88 -1.18
N LEU A 70 -8.79 6.29 -1.28
CA LEU A 70 -7.72 5.91 -0.35
C LEU A 70 -7.95 6.45 1.07
N ARG A 71 -8.51 7.66 1.21
CA ARG A 71 -8.86 8.26 2.51
C ARG A 71 -9.90 7.47 3.29
N THR A 72 -10.80 6.79 2.59
CA THR A 72 -11.87 5.99 3.20
C THR A 72 -11.50 4.51 3.32
N HIS A 73 -10.42 4.09 2.68
CA HIS A 73 -9.99 2.70 2.65
C HIS A 73 -9.25 2.33 3.95
N PRO A 74 -9.68 1.27 4.67
CA PRO A 74 -9.21 1.00 6.04
C PRO A 74 -7.79 0.40 6.11
N ALA A 75 -7.24 -0.03 4.98
CA ALA A 75 -6.04 -0.85 4.91
C ALA A 75 -5.02 -0.34 3.88
N VAL A 76 -4.72 0.96 3.92
CA VAL A 76 -3.70 1.57 3.05
C VAL A 76 -2.34 1.57 3.76
N ILE A 77 -1.37 0.83 3.25
CA ILE A 77 0.04 0.94 3.64
C ILE A 77 0.73 1.83 2.61
N ILE A 78 1.39 2.89 3.07
CA ILE A 78 2.20 3.74 2.20
C ILE A 78 3.66 3.30 2.26
N THR A 79 4.33 3.24 1.11
CA THR A 79 5.78 3.03 1.01
C THR A 79 6.43 4.23 0.32
N SER A 80 7.57 4.68 0.82
CA SER A 80 8.29 5.82 0.23
C SER A 80 9.75 5.89 0.69
N PRO A 81 10.71 6.31 -0.14
CA PRO A 81 12.07 6.61 0.34
C PRO A 81 12.13 7.87 1.24
N TYR A 82 11.02 8.57 1.40
CA TYR A 82 10.91 9.80 2.19
C TYR A 82 10.08 9.58 3.47
N PRO A 83 10.31 10.37 4.52
CA PRO A 83 9.55 10.28 5.76
C PRO A 83 8.09 10.74 5.60
N GLN A 84 7.19 10.14 6.38
CA GLN A 84 5.74 10.36 6.31
C GLN A 84 5.31 11.84 6.35
N HIS A 85 5.96 12.66 7.17
CA HIS A 85 5.53 14.05 7.39
C HIS A 85 5.53 14.91 6.11
N LEU A 86 6.32 14.53 5.09
CA LEU A 86 6.35 15.24 3.81
C LEU A 86 5.07 15.03 2.98
N PHE A 87 4.31 13.97 3.27
CA PHE A 87 3.08 13.60 2.56
C PHE A 87 1.79 14.06 3.26
N ASN A 88 1.90 14.79 4.37
CA ASN A 88 0.74 15.22 5.16
C ASN A 88 -0.27 16.06 4.35
N HIS A 89 0.19 16.78 3.32
CA HIS A 89 -0.66 17.56 2.43
C HIS A 89 -1.68 16.71 1.65
N LEU A 90 -1.43 15.42 1.46
CA LEU A 90 -2.38 14.48 0.84
C LEU A 90 -3.55 14.15 1.77
N ASN A 91 -3.44 14.45 3.07
CA ASN A 91 -4.43 14.12 4.11
C ASN A 91 -4.83 12.64 4.07
N LEU A 92 -3.86 11.75 3.83
CA LEU A 92 -4.04 10.30 3.95
C LEU A 92 -3.80 9.89 5.40
N ASN A 93 -4.67 9.02 5.93
CA ASN A 93 -4.47 8.39 7.24
C ASN A 93 -4.16 6.90 7.03
N PRO A 94 -2.94 6.56 6.59
CA PRO A 94 -2.61 5.18 6.25
C PRO A 94 -2.67 4.28 7.49
N PHE A 95 -2.95 3.00 7.25
CA PHE A 95 -2.82 1.94 8.24
C PHE A 95 -1.38 1.82 8.76
N ASP A 96 -0.40 1.94 7.86
CA ASP A 96 1.01 2.05 8.23
C ASP A 96 1.79 2.82 7.15
N PHE A 97 2.96 3.34 7.53
CA PHE A 97 3.91 3.99 6.64
C PHE A 97 5.27 3.31 6.76
N LEU A 98 5.77 2.76 5.66
CA LEU A 98 7.05 2.06 5.58
C LEU A 98 8.05 2.90 4.76
N THR A 99 8.96 3.57 5.46
CA THR A 99 10.05 4.31 4.81
C THR A 99 11.05 3.33 4.17
N GLU A 100 11.28 3.46 2.86
CA GLU A 100 12.25 2.68 2.10
C GLU A 100 13.68 3.18 2.38
N PRO A 101 14.67 2.27 2.50
CA PRO A 101 14.51 0.83 2.63
C PRO A 101 14.01 0.44 4.04
N TYR A 102 13.08 -0.51 4.10
CA TYR A 102 12.60 -1.12 5.35
C TYR A 102 12.99 -2.60 5.42
N SER A 103 13.22 -3.12 6.61
CA SER A 103 13.58 -4.53 6.82
C SER A 103 12.36 -5.46 6.77
N PHE A 104 12.60 -6.77 6.71
CA PHE A 104 11.54 -7.76 6.79
C PHE A 104 10.83 -7.72 8.14
N GLU A 105 11.55 -7.52 9.23
CA GLU A 105 11.00 -7.46 10.59
C GLU A 105 10.04 -6.28 10.71
N ARG A 106 10.39 -5.11 10.15
CA ARG A 106 9.49 -3.95 10.13
C ARG A 106 8.23 -4.24 9.32
N PHE A 107 8.37 -4.89 8.16
CA PHE A 107 7.24 -5.33 7.35
C PHE A 107 6.37 -6.36 8.08
N ALA A 108 6.97 -7.35 8.75
CA ALA A 108 6.25 -8.40 9.48
C ALA A 108 5.40 -7.81 10.60
N VAL A 109 5.91 -6.83 11.36
CA VAL A 109 5.14 -6.10 12.38
C VAL A 109 3.90 -5.43 11.76
N CYS A 110 4.05 -4.80 10.59
CA CYS A 110 2.94 -4.20 9.86
C CYS A 110 1.88 -5.26 9.47
N MET A 111 2.34 -6.40 8.94
CA MET A 111 1.45 -7.50 8.54
C MET A 111 0.75 -8.16 9.73
N ASP A 112 1.44 -8.37 10.85
CA ASP A 112 0.86 -8.93 12.07
C ASP A 112 -0.21 -7.99 12.64
N ALA A 113 0.02 -6.68 12.61
CA ALA A 113 -0.98 -5.69 12.98
C ALA A 113 -2.20 -5.74 12.03
N TYR A 114 -1.98 -5.90 10.73
CA TYR A 114 -3.06 -6.05 9.76
C TYR A 114 -3.91 -7.29 10.07
N VAL A 115 -3.27 -8.45 10.24
CA VAL A 115 -3.95 -9.71 10.55
C VAL A 115 -4.71 -9.61 11.87
N SER A 116 -4.13 -8.98 12.89
CA SER A 116 -4.79 -8.80 14.19
C SER A 116 -6.06 -7.93 14.12
N ARG A 117 -6.12 -7.00 13.16
CA ARG A 117 -7.25 -6.06 12.99
C ARG A 117 -8.32 -6.56 12.02
N TYR A 118 -7.94 -7.30 10.99
CA TYR A 118 -8.82 -7.67 9.87
C TYR A 118 -8.90 -9.18 9.57
N GLY A 119 -8.11 -10.00 10.28
CA GLY A 119 -8.07 -11.46 10.15
C GLY A 119 -9.13 -12.20 10.98
#